data_AF-A0A1M7UI36-F1
#
_entry.id   AF-A0A1M7UI36-F1
#
_cell.length_a   1.000
_cell.length_b   1.000
_cell.length_c   1.000
_cell.angle_alpha   90.00
_cell.angle_beta   90.00
_cell.angle_gamma   90.00
#
_symmetry.space_group_name_H-M   'P 1'
#
loop_
_entity.id
_entity.type
_entity.pdbx_description
1 polymer ?
#
loop_
_entity_poly.entity_id
_entity_poly.type
_entity_poly.pdbx_seq_one_letter_code
_entity_poly.pdbx_strand_id
1 'polypeptide(L)'
;MAAGNVDSEALLKTSARLGDAVVDPRVWPQILSEISSAVGAVGAALLQSDIRTPDIPRTEAVNEVFELYFREGWHTRDIRAERGVPLLLAGQRVVLDQDILTPDEIRRSDYYQDLLAPSGLGWWAVIGFRAGPAHWGLSIQRSIQQGPFAEEDRRILAQIADRLTETATLSTAMGRIVLSGMTNALGLLKQPAVALDRSGVVLDFNAAAEQMFNDDVRVRNRSLELSDRQARLNFDTFLQRLRTANECAALSVAPIVVRRSSKRPLLLRVLPVDGAARSPFVGASALLVFSDLHSEAGLCVNLLSQVFGLSPAEARLAAVLADGLSPEQAARKLGIAKATVRSQLKGVFSKTETHRQSELVAVLSRLI
;
A
#
# COMPACT_ATOMS: atom_id res chain seq x y z
N MET A 1 46.00 -5.75 -7.49
CA MET A 1 44.63 -6.24 -7.70
C MET A 1 43.77 -5.02 -7.92
N ALA A 2 43.09 -4.92 -9.06
CA ALA A 2 42.42 -3.70 -9.47
C ALA A 2 41.25 -3.42 -8.51
N ALA A 3 41.35 -2.34 -7.72
CA ALA A 3 40.19 -1.74 -7.10
C ALA A 3 39.18 -1.46 -8.21
N GLY A 4 37.91 -1.86 -8.04
CA GLY A 4 36.87 -1.52 -8.99
C GLY A 4 36.76 0.00 -9.05
N ASN A 5 37.30 0.62 -10.11
CA ASN A 5 37.23 2.07 -10.29
C ASN A 5 35.76 2.46 -10.36
N VAL A 6 35.35 3.35 -9.46
CA VAL A 6 34.03 3.98 -9.53
C VAL A 6 33.99 4.88 -10.77
N ASP A 7 33.05 4.61 -11.66
CA ASP A 7 32.77 5.44 -12.82
C ASP A 7 31.84 6.58 -12.41
N SER A 8 32.45 7.73 -12.09
CA SER A 8 31.72 8.93 -11.66
C SER A 8 30.79 9.47 -12.75
N GLU A 9 31.11 9.32 -14.03
CA GLU A 9 30.26 9.81 -15.13
C GLU A 9 29.02 8.92 -15.28
N ALA A 10 29.22 7.60 -15.26
CA ALA A 10 28.12 6.65 -15.27
C ALA A 10 27.21 6.84 -14.05
N LEU A 11 27.77 7.03 -12.85
CA LEU A 11 26.98 7.26 -11.63
C LEU A 11 26.10 8.52 -11.74
N LEU A 12 26.67 9.63 -12.23
CA LEU A 12 25.92 10.87 -12.42
C LEU A 12 24.82 10.71 -13.49
N LYS A 13 25.11 10.01 -14.59
CA LYS A 13 24.12 9.71 -15.64
C LYS A 13 22.96 8.88 -15.10
N THR A 14 23.23 7.82 -14.34
CA THR A 14 22.18 7.02 -13.69
C THR A 14 21.41 7.83 -12.65
N SER A 15 22.08 8.73 -11.91
CA SER A 15 21.40 9.58 -10.93
C SER A 15 20.36 10.51 -11.56
N ALA A 16 20.50 10.88 -12.84
CA ALA A 16 19.50 11.66 -13.56
C ALA A 16 18.19 10.89 -13.78
N ARG A 17 18.23 9.54 -13.79
CA ARG A 17 17.05 8.67 -13.91
C ARG A 17 16.31 8.43 -12.61
N LEU A 18 16.84 8.91 -11.47
CA LEU A 18 16.11 8.84 -10.20
C LEU A 18 14.73 9.52 -10.27
N GLY A 19 14.53 10.47 -11.19
CA GLY A 19 13.22 11.06 -11.47
C GLY A 19 12.16 10.06 -11.95
N ASP A 20 12.54 9.01 -12.69
CA ASP A 20 11.61 8.00 -13.20
C ASP A 20 10.92 7.25 -12.03
N ALA A 21 11.66 7.02 -10.95
CA ALA A 21 11.19 6.33 -9.75
C ALA A 21 10.15 7.13 -8.95
N VAL A 22 10.03 8.45 -9.19
CA VAL A 22 8.99 9.30 -8.59
C VAL A 22 7.61 8.91 -9.11
N VAL A 23 7.54 8.54 -10.39
CA VAL A 23 6.28 8.21 -11.08
C VAL A 23 6.02 6.71 -11.03
N ASP A 24 7.05 5.89 -11.26
CA ASP A 24 6.96 4.43 -11.23
C ASP A 24 7.98 3.80 -10.27
N PRO A 25 7.57 3.46 -9.03
CA PRO A 25 8.47 2.81 -8.08
C PRO A 25 9.05 1.46 -8.55
N ARG A 26 8.49 0.82 -9.58
CA ARG A 26 8.98 -0.47 -10.09
C ARG A 26 10.33 -0.35 -10.79
N VAL A 27 10.78 0.85 -11.16
CA VAL A 27 12.09 1.04 -11.78
C VAL A 27 13.25 1.03 -10.79
N TRP A 28 12.98 1.04 -9.47
CA TRP A 28 14.03 1.07 -8.45
C TRP A 28 15.06 -0.07 -8.58
N PRO A 29 14.67 -1.37 -8.72
CA PRO A 29 15.66 -2.45 -8.90
C PRO A 29 16.61 -2.22 -10.08
N GLN A 30 16.09 -1.70 -11.20
CA GLN A 30 16.91 -1.36 -12.37
C GLN A 30 17.88 -0.22 -12.07
N ILE A 31 17.40 0.88 -11.49
CA ILE A 31 18.25 2.03 -11.12
C ILE A 31 19.33 1.61 -10.13
N LEU A 32 18.98 0.79 -9.13
CA LEU A 32 19.94 0.26 -8.15
C LEU A 32 21.00 -0.64 -8.81
N SER A 33 20.62 -1.41 -9.83
CA SER A 33 21.55 -2.24 -10.59
C SER A 33 22.53 -1.38 -11.39
N GLU A 34 22.04 -0.30 -12.01
CA GLU A 34 22.87 0.65 -12.74
C GLU A 34 23.84 1.41 -11.82
N ILE A 35 23.37 1.86 -10.65
CA ILE A 35 24.23 2.46 -9.61
C ILE A 35 25.29 1.46 -9.17
N SER A 36 24.90 0.21 -8.86
CA SER A 36 25.84 -0.83 -8.42
C SER A 36 26.91 -1.11 -9.47
N SER A 37 26.52 -1.16 -10.75
CA SER A 37 27.44 -1.37 -11.86
C SER A 37 28.43 -0.21 -12.00
N ALA A 38 27.95 1.04 -11.91
CA ALA A 38 28.79 2.24 -12.00
C ALA A 38 29.84 2.32 -10.88
N VAL A 39 29.55 1.80 -9.69
CA VAL A 39 30.48 1.86 -8.55
C VAL A 39 31.30 0.57 -8.37
N GLY A 40 31.20 -0.37 -9.32
CA GLY A 40 31.86 -1.66 -9.25
C GLY A 40 31.45 -2.47 -8.01
N ALA A 41 30.15 -2.52 -7.73
CA ALA A 41 29.54 -3.26 -6.63
C ALA A 41 28.73 -4.48 -7.13
N VAL A 42 28.50 -5.45 -6.25
CA VAL A 42 27.68 -6.64 -6.54
C VAL A 42 26.20 -6.27 -6.62
N GLY A 43 25.74 -5.39 -5.74
CA GLY A 43 24.34 -4.98 -5.72
C GLY A 43 24.03 -3.97 -4.62
N ALA A 44 22.77 -3.55 -4.58
CA ALA A 44 22.33 -2.52 -3.66
C ALA A 44 20.89 -2.71 -3.19
N ALA A 45 20.56 -2.08 -2.07
CA ALA A 45 19.24 -2.09 -1.47
C ALA A 45 18.94 -0.75 -0.78
N LEU A 46 17.68 -0.33 -0.79
CA LEU A 46 17.21 0.79 0.03
C LEU A 46 16.76 0.29 1.40
N LEU A 47 17.22 0.92 2.47
CA LEU A 47 16.86 0.56 3.84
C LEU A 47 16.46 1.81 4.59
N GLN A 48 15.34 1.75 5.31
CA GLN A 48 15.02 2.77 6.29
C GLN A 48 15.85 2.52 7.57
N SER A 49 16.34 3.59 8.19
CA SER A 49 17.30 3.50 9.29
C SER A 49 16.71 3.02 10.61
N ASP A 50 15.45 3.36 10.90
CA ASP A 50 14.75 3.08 12.16
C ASP A 50 13.85 1.83 12.09
N ILE A 51 13.12 1.65 10.98
CA ILE A 51 12.19 0.52 10.79
C ILE A 51 12.59 -0.25 9.53
N ARG A 52 13.22 -1.41 9.72
CA ARG A 52 13.66 -2.26 8.60
C ARG A 52 12.58 -3.29 8.24
N THR A 53 12.06 -3.20 7.03
CA THR A 53 11.04 -4.12 6.50
C THR A 53 11.59 -4.87 5.28
N PRO A 54 11.09 -6.09 5.01
CA PRO A 54 11.56 -6.90 3.86
C PRO A 54 11.12 -6.34 2.50
N ASP A 55 10.12 -5.47 2.46
CA ASP A 55 9.55 -4.89 1.23
C ASP A 55 10.29 -3.64 0.81
N ILE A 56 11.54 -3.85 0.42
CA ILE A 56 12.45 -2.79 0.01
C ILE A 56 12.93 -3.03 -1.40
N PRO A 57 13.08 -1.96 -2.20
CA PRO A 57 13.74 -2.08 -3.48
C PRO A 57 15.20 -2.51 -3.31
N ARG A 58 15.58 -3.53 -4.07
CA ARG A 58 16.92 -4.11 -4.09
C ARG A 58 17.23 -4.73 -5.44
N THR A 59 18.51 -4.92 -5.73
CA THR A 59 18.97 -5.62 -6.94
C THR A 59 18.80 -7.13 -6.80
N GLU A 60 18.56 -7.82 -7.91
CA GLU A 60 18.45 -9.29 -7.95
C GLU A 60 19.68 -9.98 -7.35
N ALA A 61 20.88 -9.45 -7.62
CA ALA A 61 22.16 -9.99 -7.14
C ALA A 61 22.30 -10.09 -5.61
N VAL A 62 21.51 -9.33 -4.84
CA VAL A 62 21.52 -9.40 -3.36
C VAL A 62 20.18 -9.91 -2.81
N ASN A 63 19.30 -10.43 -3.66
CA ASN A 63 17.95 -10.79 -3.21
C ASN A 63 17.98 -11.91 -2.17
N GLU A 64 18.71 -12.99 -2.45
CA GLU A 64 18.78 -14.17 -1.58
C GLU A 64 19.34 -13.83 -0.19
N VAL A 65 20.46 -13.08 -0.12
CA VAL A 65 21.05 -12.69 1.16
C VAL A 65 20.14 -11.75 1.95
N PHE A 66 19.41 -10.85 1.29
CA PHE A 66 18.45 -9.98 1.97
C PHE A 66 17.19 -10.74 2.43
N GLU A 67 16.73 -11.75 1.69
CA GLU A 67 15.66 -12.65 2.15
C GLU A 67 16.08 -13.40 3.41
N LEU A 68 17.30 -13.95 3.44
CA LEU A 68 17.87 -14.60 4.63
C LEU A 68 17.99 -13.60 5.80
N TYR A 69 18.53 -12.41 5.54
CA TYR A 69 18.71 -11.33 6.51
C TYR A 69 17.41 -10.94 7.24
N PHE A 70 16.29 -10.87 6.51
CA PHE A 70 14.99 -10.61 7.13
C PHE A 70 14.40 -11.86 7.80
N ARG A 71 14.44 -13.01 7.13
CA ARG A 71 13.85 -14.28 7.60
C ARG A 71 14.45 -14.74 8.92
N GLU A 72 15.75 -14.61 9.10
CA GLU A 72 16.47 -15.05 10.31
C GLU A 72 16.66 -13.94 11.34
N GLY A 73 16.06 -12.76 11.14
CA GLY A 73 16.14 -11.69 12.13
C GLY A 73 17.50 -10.99 12.21
N TRP A 74 18.40 -11.16 11.24
CA TRP A 74 19.68 -10.43 11.21
C TRP A 74 19.46 -8.92 11.24
N HIS A 75 18.37 -8.43 10.66
CA HIS A 75 18.00 -7.03 10.66
C HIS A 75 17.79 -6.36 12.02
N THR A 76 17.50 -7.13 13.07
CA THR A 76 17.34 -6.58 14.43
C THR A 76 18.67 -6.47 15.18
N ARG A 77 19.74 -7.05 14.63
CA ARG A 77 21.09 -7.10 15.20
C ARG A 77 22.18 -6.79 14.16
N ASP A 78 21.81 -6.00 13.15
CA ASP A 78 22.74 -5.58 12.10
C ASP A 78 23.76 -4.60 12.68
N ILE A 79 25.00 -5.05 12.85
CA ILE A 79 26.10 -4.26 13.39
C ILE A 79 26.40 -3.01 12.53
N ARG A 80 26.14 -3.07 11.21
CA ARG A 80 26.30 -1.92 10.31
C ARG A 80 25.20 -0.88 10.57
N ALA A 81 23.98 -1.33 10.87
CA ALA A 81 22.90 -0.44 11.26
C ALA A 81 23.19 0.20 12.63
N GLU A 82 23.55 -0.61 13.62
CA GLU A 82 23.81 -0.19 15.01
C GLU A 82 24.88 0.91 15.08
N ARG A 83 26.00 0.73 14.36
CA ARG A 83 27.14 1.65 14.41
C ARG A 83 27.12 2.71 13.31
N GLY A 84 26.58 2.41 12.13
CA GLY A 84 26.58 3.30 10.97
C GLY A 84 25.46 4.34 10.96
N VAL A 85 24.25 3.98 11.40
CA VAL A 85 23.11 4.92 11.44
C VAL A 85 23.40 6.16 12.30
N PRO A 86 24.00 6.05 13.51
CA PRO A 86 24.37 7.22 14.30
C PRO A 86 25.28 8.21 13.56
N LEU A 87 26.23 7.72 12.75
CA LEU A 87 27.11 8.57 11.95
C LEU A 87 26.34 9.31 10.85
N LEU A 88 25.40 8.62 10.18
CA LEU A 88 24.50 9.25 9.21
C LEU A 88 23.65 10.36 9.85
N LEU A 89 23.12 10.10 11.05
CA LEU A 89 22.33 11.07 11.83
C LEU A 89 23.18 12.25 12.30
N ALA A 90 24.47 12.04 12.54
CA ALA A 90 25.43 13.09 12.88
C ALA A 90 25.86 13.94 11.67
N GLY A 91 25.34 13.66 10.47
CA GLY A 91 25.55 14.45 9.25
C GLY A 91 26.58 13.86 8.29
N GLN A 92 27.16 12.70 8.58
CA GLN A 92 28.01 12.01 7.62
C GLN A 92 27.17 11.49 6.45
N ARG A 93 27.50 11.91 5.22
CA ARG A 93 26.71 11.54 4.03
C ARG A 93 26.89 10.09 3.60
N VAL A 94 28.11 9.56 3.76
CA VAL A 94 28.47 8.20 3.36
C VAL A 94 29.29 7.55 4.46
N VAL A 95 28.89 6.34 4.86
CA VAL A 95 29.57 5.52 5.88
C VAL A 95 30.07 4.25 5.21
N LEU A 96 31.29 3.84 5.54
CA LEU A 96 31.96 2.62 5.06
C LEU A 96 32.15 1.64 6.23
N ASP A 97 32.43 0.35 5.96
CA ASP A 97 32.75 -0.60 7.05
C ASP A 97 33.90 -0.10 7.93
N GLN A 98 34.90 0.53 7.31
CA GLN A 98 36.12 1.02 7.98
C GLN A 98 35.87 2.14 8.99
N ASP A 99 34.71 2.82 8.91
CA ASP A 99 34.33 3.85 9.88
C ASP A 99 33.81 3.26 11.20
N ILE A 100 33.35 2.00 11.16
CA ILE A 100 32.59 1.38 12.25
C ILE A 100 33.22 0.12 12.81
N LEU A 101 34.13 -0.51 12.06
CA LEU A 101 34.75 -1.79 12.39
C LEU A 101 36.21 -1.83 11.96
N THR A 102 37.05 -2.38 12.83
CA THR A 102 38.42 -2.78 12.51
C THR A 102 38.44 -4.08 11.70
N PRO A 103 39.53 -4.37 10.96
CA PRO A 103 39.67 -5.66 10.26
C PRO A 103 39.55 -6.89 11.19
N ASP A 104 39.98 -6.76 12.45
CA ASP A 104 39.90 -7.83 13.44
C ASP A 104 38.47 -8.08 13.90
N GLU A 105 37.67 -7.02 14.08
CA GLU A 105 36.25 -7.13 14.38
C GLU A 105 35.48 -7.77 13.21
N ILE A 106 35.75 -7.37 11.97
CA ILE A 106 35.14 -7.96 10.76
C ILE A 106 35.42 -9.47 10.71
N ARG A 107 36.67 -9.89 10.98
CA ARG A 107 37.06 -11.32 10.98
C ARG A 107 36.36 -12.14 12.06
N ARG A 108 35.94 -11.53 13.17
CA ARG A 108 35.30 -12.21 14.31
C ARG A 108 33.78 -12.07 14.35
N SER A 109 33.20 -11.23 13.48
CA SER A 109 31.77 -10.92 13.47
C SER A 109 30.97 -12.03 12.81
N ASP A 110 29.97 -12.57 13.53
CA ASP A 110 28.97 -13.50 12.99
C ASP A 110 28.23 -12.91 11.78
N TYR A 111 27.90 -11.62 11.81
CA TYR A 111 27.27 -10.91 10.69
C TYR A 111 28.08 -11.02 9.40
N TYR A 112 29.41 -10.90 9.47
CA TYR A 112 30.26 -11.02 8.27
C TYR A 112 30.54 -12.48 7.91
N GLN A 113 30.83 -13.32 8.90
CA GLN A 113 31.25 -14.71 8.64
C GLN A 113 30.08 -15.64 8.30
N ASP A 114 28.93 -15.47 8.94
CA ASP A 114 27.80 -16.41 8.84
C ASP A 114 26.71 -15.93 7.87
N LEU A 115 26.55 -14.61 7.69
CA LEU A 115 25.56 -14.05 6.75
C LEU A 115 26.19 -13.61 5.42
N LEU A 116 27.21 -12.75 5.43
CA LEU A 116 27.71 -12.12 4.20
C LEU A 116 28.68 -12.99 3.40
N ALA A 117 29.66 -13.61 4.07
CA ALA A 117 30.72 -14.38 3.42
C ALA A 117 30.20 -15.59 2.63
N PRO A 118 29.19 -16.36 3.08
CA PRO A 118 28.63 -17.46 2.30
C PRO A 118 28.01 -17.01 0.97
N SER A 119 27.51 -15.77 0.91
CA SER A 119 27.01 -15.14 -0.32
C SER A 119 28.10 -14.38 -1.10
N GLY A 120 29.38 -14.53 -0.72
CA GLY A 120 30.52 -13.89 -1.36
C GLY A 120 30.67 -12.38 -1.08
N LEU A 121 29.84 -11.81 -0.21
CA LEU A 121 29.88 -10.40 0.17
C LEU A 121 30.88 -10.15 1.31
N GLY A 122 31.51 -8.98 1.31
CA GLY A 122 32.52 -8.65 2.33
C GLY A 122 32.65 -7.18 2.67
N TRP A 123 32.19 -6.28 1.78
CA TRP A 123 32.39 -4.84 1.95
C TRP A 123 31.13 -4.07 1.61
N TRP A 124 31.03 -2.87 2.14
CA TRP A 124 29.81 -2.08 2.19
C TRP A 124 30.09 -0.59 2.27
N ALA A 125 29.23 0.15 1.58
CA ALA A 125 29.05 1.57 1.76
C ALA A 125 27.55 1.84 1.89
N VAL A 126 27.19 2.85 2.67
CA VAL A 126 25.82 3.37 2.70
C VAL A 126 25.81 4.86 2.42
N ILE A 127 24.94 5.29 1.51
CA ILE A 127 24.65 6.70 1.28
C ILE A 127 23.40 7.06 2.09
N GLY A 128 23.54 7.95 3.06
CA GLY A 128 22.41 8.46 3.83
C GLY A 128 21.63 9.52 3.06
N PHE A 129 20.30 9.41 3.08
CA PHE A 129 19.38 10.40 2.50
C PHE A 129 18.08 10.48 3.32
N ARG A 130 17.24 11.48 3.03
CA ARG A 130 16.00 11.70 3.79
C ARG A 130 14.74 11.53 2.94
N ALA A 131 13.70 10.99 3.56
CA ALA A 131 12.34 10.98 3.03
C ALA A 131 11.40 11.56 4.09
N GLY A 132 11.22 12.88 4.07
CA GLY A 132 10.53 13.59 5.17
C GLY A 132 11.26 13.41 6.52
N PRO A 133 10.59 12.96 7.59
CA PRO A 133 11.23 12.74 8.89
C PRO A 133 12.09 11.47 8.92
N ALA A 134 11.86 10.52 8.00
CA ALA A 134 12.57 9.25 7.99
C ALA A 134 13.97 9.38 7.37
N HIS A 135 14.93 8.70 7.99
CA HIS A 135 16.27 8.52 7.44
C HIS A 135 16.33 7.20 6.67
N TRP A 136 16.97 7.26 5.51
CA TRP A 136 17.14 6.12 4.62
C TRP A 136 18.60 5.98 4.24
N GLY A 137 18.98 4.76 3.89
CA GLY A 137 20.29 4.38 3.39
C GLY A 137 20.18 3.66 2.07
N LEU A 138 20.93 4.12 1.07
CA LEU A 138 21.25 3.31 -0.11
C LEU A 138 22.46 2.45 0.25
N SER A 139 22.20 1.20 0.60
CA SER A 139 23.21 0.22 0.99
C SER A 139 23.78 -0.44 -0.26
N ILE A 140 25.09 -0.36 -0.44
CA ILE A 140 25.83 -0.88 -1.60
C ILE A 140 26.77 -1.98 -1.11
N GLN A 141 26.77 -3.13 -1.76
CA GLN A 141 27.54 -4.31 -1.34
C GLN A 141 28.66 -4.63 -2.35
N ARG A 142 29.87 -4.85 -1.86
CA ARG A 142 31.02 -5.36 -2.63
C ARG A 142 31.38 -6.77 -2.17
N SER A 143 31.88 -7.57 -3.10
CA SER A 143 32.37 -8.91 -2.82
C SER A 143 33.67 -8.88 -2.05
N ILE A 144 34.02 -9.98 -1.38
CA ILE A 144 35.30 -10.13 -0.69
C ILE A 144 36.48 -9.82 -1.62
N GLN A 145 36.40 -10.25 -2.89
CA GLN A 145 37.47 -10.10 -3.88
C GLN A 145 37.62 -8.66 -4.38
N GLN A 146 36.56 -7.85 -4.34
CA GLN A 146 36.59 -6.45 -4.77
C GLN A 146 37.31 -5.55 -3.77
N GLY A 147 37.44 -5.98 -2.51
CA GLY A 147 38.05 -5.17 -1.47
C GLY A 147 37.16 -4.04 -0.95
N PRO A 148 37.62 -3.30 0.07
CA PRO A 148 36.86 -2.23 0.68
C PRO A 148 36.67 -1.03 -0.27
N PHE A 149 35.68 -0.20 0.03
CA PHE A 149 35.56 1.11 -0.60
C PHE A 149 36.67 2.05 -0.10
N ALA A 150 37.27 2.81 -1.02
CA ALA A 150 38.29 3.80 -0.71
C ALA A 150 37.67 5.18 -0.38
N GLU A 151 38.47 6.09 0.17
CA GLU A 151 38.02 7.47 0.46
C GLU A 151 37.65 8.26 -0.81
N GLU A 152 38.25 7.90 -1.94
CA GLU A 152 37.85 8.44 -3.25
C GLU A 152 36.44 7.98 -3.65
N ASP A 153 36.14 6.69 -3.47
CA ASP A 153 34.80 6.14 -3.71
C ASP A 153 33.77 6.89 -2.85
N ARG A 154 34.08 7.14 -1.57
CA ARG A 154 33.21 7.90 -0.66
C ARG A 154 32.84 9.29 -1.23
N ARG A 155 33.83 10.03 -1.72
CA ARG A 155 33.62 11.37 -2.28
C ARG A 155 32.73 11.34 -3.51
N ILE A 156 32.84 10.31 -4.35
CA ILE A 156 31.98 10.14 -5.53
C ILE A 156 30.56 9.75 -5.13
N LEU A 157 30.40 8.77 -4.23
CA LEU A 157 29.09 8.35 -3.71
C LEU A 157 28.33 9.50 -3.04
N ALA A 158 29.03 10.38 -2.32
CA ALA A 158 28.43 11.53 -1.64
C ALA A 158 27.74 12.53 -2.60
N GLN A 159 28.10 12.52 -3.89
CA GLN A 159 27.53 13.43 -4.91
C GLN A 159 26.05 13.15 -5.22
N ILE A 160 25.58 11.91 -5.02
CA ILE A 160 24.19 11.54 -5.34
C ILE A 160 23.25 11.59 -4.12
N ALA A 161 23.75 11.87 -2.92
CA ALA A 161 22.96 11.89 -1.69
C ALA A 161 21.82 12.94 -1.72
N ASP A 162 22.08 14.12 -2.27
CA ASP A 162 21.08 15.19 -2.37
C ASP A 162 20.00 14.81 -3.39
N ARG A 163 20.39 14.23 -4.54
CA ARG A 163 19.43 13.74 -5.55
C ARG A 163 18.55 12.61 -4.99
N LEU A 164 19.11 11.70 -4.20
CA LEU A 164 18.31 10.67 -3.51
C LEU A 164 17.29 11.30 -2.56
N THR A 165 17.69 12.33 -1.80
CA THR A 165 16.80 13.07 -0.91
C THR A 165 15.68 13.80 -1.67
N GLU A 166 16.01 14.46 -2.78
CA GLU A 166 15.04 15.12 -3.66
C GLU A 166 14.06 14.11 -4.25
N THR A 167 14.56 13.02 -4.84
CA THR A 167 13.73 11.95 -5.39
C THR A 167 12.83 11.33 -4.35
N ALA A 168 13.34 11.01 -3.15
CA ALA A 168 12.53 10.43 -2.09
C ALA A 168 11.45 11.40 -1.59
N THR A 169 11.76 12.69 -1.51
CA THR A 169 10.81 13.75 -1.16
C THR A 169 9.69 13.86 -2.20
N LEU A 170 10.05 13.92 -3.48
CA LEU A 170 9.09 13.98 -4.59
C LEU A 170 8.25 12.70 -4.68
N SER A 171 8.87 11.54 -4.52
CA SER A 171 8.18 10.24 -4.51
C SER A 171 7.18 10.14 -3.36
N THR A 172 7.52 10.69 -2.19
CA THR A 172 6.61 10.77 -1.04
C THR A 172 5.40 11.67 -1.34
N ALA A 173 5.65 12.84 -1.92
CA ALA A 173 4.58 13.77 -2.29
C ALA A 173 3.66 13.18 -3.38
N MET A 174 4.24 12.63 -4.45
CA MET A 174 3.51 12.00 -5.54
C MET A 174 2.69 10.80 -5.04
N GLY A 175 3.29 9.92 -4.24
CA GLY A 175 2.59 8.75 -3.71
C GLY A 175 1.40 9.14 -2.81
N ARG A 176 1.52 10.21 -1.99
CA ARG A 176 0.40 10.74 -1.20
C ARG A 176 -0.72 11.32 -2.08
N ILE A 177 -0.38 12.05 -3.14
CA ILE A 177 -1.36 12.60 -4.09
C ILE A 177 -2.13 11.47 -4.76
N VAL A 178 -1.43 10.45 -5.27
CA VAL A 178 -2.06 9.30 -5.91
C VAL A 178 -2.94 8.54 -4.91
N LEU A 179 -2.43 8.27 -3.70
CA LEU A 179 -3.19 7.55 -2.67
C LEU A 179 -4.47 8.28 -2.28
N SER A 180 -4.39 9.60 -2.04
CA SER A 180 -5.56 10.43 -1.72
C SER A 180 -6.52 10.54 -2.91
N GLY A 181 -6.00 10.58 -4.14
CA GLY A 181 -6.83 10.49 -5.34
C GLY A 181 -7.64 9.19 -5.40
N MET A 182 -7.03 8.04 -5.07
CA MET A 182 -7.70 6.74 -5.04
C MET A 182 -8.81 6.69 -3.98
N THR A 183 -8.53 7.14 -2.75
CA THR A 183 -9.53 7.15 -1.67
C THR A 183 -10.67 8.13 -1.97
N ASN A 184 -10.36 9.33 -2.46
CA ASN A 184 -11.34 10.35 -2.80
C ASN A 184 -12.25 9.95 -3.96
N ALA A 185 -11.71 9.28 -5.00
CA ALA A 185 -12.51 8.76 -6.10
C ALA A 185 -13.60 7.79 -5.61
N LEU A 186 -13.29 6.91 -4.66
CA LEU A 186 -14.28 6.06 -3.99
C LEU A 186 -15.25 6.88 -3.12
N GLY A 187 -14.77 7.96 -2.52
CA GLY A 187 -15.61 8.88 -1.73
C GLY A 187 -16.70 9.55 -2.56
N LEU A 188 -16.41 9.92 -3.81
CA LEU A 188 -17.39 10.45 -4.76
C LEU A 188 -18.52 9.44 -5.06
N LEU A 189 -18.21 8.15 -5.01
CA LEU A 189 -19.16 7.05 -5.16
C LEU A 189 -19.83 6.66 -3.83
N LYS A 190 -19.65 7.44 -2.76
CA LYS A 190 -20.10 7.15 -1.39
C LYS A 190 -19.64 5.78 -0.89
N GLN A 191 -18.48 5.32 -1.38
CA GLN A 191 -17.90 4.04 -1.04
C GLN A 191 -16.80 4.26 0.00
N PRO A 192 -17.00 3.85 1.27
CA PRO A 192 -15.98 3.96 2.31
C PRO A 192 -14.69 3.26 1.93
N ALA A 193 -13.58 3.98 2.03
CA ALA A 193 -12.25 3.47 1.72
C ALA A 193 -11.21 3.86 2.79
N VAL A 194 -10.35 2.91 3.15
CA VAL A 194 -9.24 3.09 4.10
C VAL A 194 -7.97 2.51 3.50
N ALA A 195 -6.92 3.30 3.37
CA ALA A 195 -5.61 2.87 2.90
C ALA A 195 -4.71 2.48 4.07
N LEU A 196 -4.01 1.35 3.92
CA LEU A 196 -3.08 0.82 4.91
C LEU A 196 -1.67 0.70 4.35
N ASP A 197 -0.68 0.86 5.21
CA ASP A 197 0.67 0.39 4.97
C ASP A 197 0.80 -1.12 5.25
N ARG A 198 2.01 -1.64 5.02
CA ARG A 198 2.33 -3.06 5.23
C ARG A 198 2.24 -3.51 6.70
N SER A 199 2.41 -2.59 7.65
CA SER A 199 2.31 -2.87 9.07
C SER A 199 0.86 -2.86 9.60
N GLY A 200 -0.08 -2.37 8.80
CA GLY A 200 -1.49 -2.20 9.15
C GLY A 200 -1.82 -0.79 9.65
N VAL A 201 -0.88 0.15 9.51
CA VAL A 201 -1.10 1.55 9.85
C VAL A 201 -1.93 2.22 8.77
N VAL A 202 -2.99 2.90 9.18
CA VAL A 202 -3.84 3.73 8.35
C VAL A 202 -3.04 4.92 7.84
N LEU A 203 -2.93 5.00 6.52
CA LEU A 203 -2.25 6.07 5.80
C LEU A 203 -3.23 7.17 5.37
N ASP A 204 -4.43 6.79 4.95
CA ASP A 204 -5.47 7.71 4.48
C ASP A 204 -6.86 7.06 4.56
N PHE A 205 -7.91 7.86 4.58
CA PHE A 205 -9.30 7.41 4.45
C PHE A 205 -10.17 8.54 3.89
N ASN A 206 -11.27 8.18 3.20
CA ASN A 206 -12.15 9.19 2.59
C ASN A 206 -13.30 9.63 3.51
N ALA A 207 -14.02 10.68 3.12
CA ALA A 207 -15.16 11.21 3.86
C ALA A 207 -16.28 10.16 4.09
N ALA A 208 -16.47 9.22 3.16
CA ALA A 208 -17.45 8.13 3.32
C ALA A 208 -17.04 7.15 4.43
N ALA A 209 -15.74 6.85 4.57
CA ALA A 209 -15.21 6.07 5.67
C ALA A 209 -15.34 6.81 7.00
N GLU A 210 -15.08 8.12 7.02
CA GLU A 210 -15.27 8.95 8.21
C GLU A 210 -16.72 8.88 8.72
N GLN A 211 -17.70 8.99 7.83
CA GLN A 211 -19.13 8.86 8.16
C GLN A 211 -19.54 7.44 8.58
N MET A 212 -18.81 6.43 8.12
CA MET A 212 -19.03 5.04 8.49
C MET A 212 -18.55 4.74 9.91
N PHE A 213 -17.49 5.42 10.38
CA PHE A 213 -16.85 5.09 11.64
C PHE A 213 -17.77 5.25 12.85
N ASN A 214 -17.73 4.26 13.74
CA ASN A 214 -18.51 4.18 14.97
C ASN A 214 -17.86 3.17 15.95
N ASP A 215 -18.58 2.75 17.00
CA ASP A 215 -18.06 1.75 17.94
C ASP A 215 -17.81 0.36 17.31
N ASP A 216 -18.40 0.06 16.15
CA ASP A 216 -18.23 -1.22 15.46
C ASP A 216 -16.99 -1.23 14.54
N VAL A 217 -16.71 -0.11 13.87
CA VAL A 217 -15.55 0.07 12.97
C VAL A 217 -14.99 1.46 13.18
N ARG A 218 -13.74 1.58 13.60
CA ARG A 218 -13.09 2.89 13.83
C ARG A 218 -11.61 2.85 13.60
N VAL A 219 -11.00 4.02 13.45
CA VAL A 219 -9.55 4.17 13.46
C VAL A 219 -9.10 4.74 14.81
N ARG A 220 -8.18 4.06 15.49
CA ARG A 220 -7.56 4.51 16.74
C ARG A 220 -6.06 4.35 16.66
N ASN A 221 -5.30 5.38 17.03
CA ASN A 221 -3.82 5.38 16.94
C ASN A 221 -3.31 4.92 15.57
N ARG A 222 -4.00 5.37 14.50
CA ARG A 222 -3.73 4.95 13.11
C ARG A 222 -3.89 3.45 12.85
N SER A 223 -4.62 2.70 13.66
CA SER A 223 -4.98 1.30 13.41
C SER A 223 -6.49 1.19 13.22
N LEU A 224 -6.91 0.35 12.27
CA LEU A 224 -8.32 0.00 12.11
C LEU A 224 -8.73 -1.01 13.20
N GLU A 225 -9.74 -0.67 14.00
CA GLU A 225 -10.34 -1.53 15.01
C GLU A 225 -11.72 -2.01 14.55
N LEU A 226 -11.95 -3.32 14.64
CA LEU A 226 -13.24 -3.97 14.36
C LEU A 226 -13.79 -4.56 15.67
N SER A 227 -15.04 -4.25 16.04
CA SER A 227 -15.67 -4.77 17.27
C SER A 227 -16.00 -6.26 17.16
N ASP A 228 -16.40 -6.73 15.98
CA ASP A 228 -16.70 -8.13 15.70
C ASP A 228 -15.44 -9.01 15.84
N ARG A 229 -15.49 -9.95 16.78
CA ARG A 229 -14.37 -10.84 17.08
C ARG A 229 -13.92 -11.66 15.88
N GLN A 230 -14.86 -12.21 15.10
CA GLN A 230 -14.49 -13.05 13.95
C GLN A 230 -13.87 -12.20 12.84
N ALA A 231 -14.44 -11.02 12.58
CA ALA A 231 -13.90 -10.08 11.61
C ALA A 231 -12.48 -9.64 12.00
N ARG A 232 -12.26 -9.36 13.30
CA ARG A 232 -10.93 -9.01 13.84
C ARG A 232 -9.91 -10.12 13.60
N LEU A 233 -10.22 -11.38 13.93
CA LEU A 233 -9.32 -12.51 13.69
C LEU A 233 -8.96 -12.68 12.21
N ASN A 234 -9.95 -12.54 11.32
CA ASN A 234 -9.73 -12.62 9.87
C ASN A 234 -8.86 -11.45 9.39
N PHE A 235 -9.07 -10.26 9.93
CA PHE A 235 -8.30 -9.06 9.60
C PHE A 235 -6.86 -9.16 10.12
N ASP A 236 -6.65 -9.64 11.34
CA ASP A 236 -5.31 -9.88 11.90
C ASP A 236 -4.54 -10.92 11.07
N THR A 237 -5.22 -11.99 10.63
CA THR A 237 -4.65 -12.99 9.71
C THR A 237 -4.24 -12.36 8.39
N PHE A 238 -5.05 -11.45 7.85
CA PHE A 238 -4.71 -10.69 6.66
C PHE A 238 -3.47 -9.80 6.89
N LEU A 239 -3.40 -9.04 7.99
CA LEU A 239 -2.26 -8.18 8.30
C LEU A 239 -0.96 -8.99 8.47
N GLN A 240 -1.04 -10.17 9.08
CA GLN A 240 0.11 -11.08 9.17
C GLN A 240 0.62 -11.49 7.78
N ARG A 241 -0.30 -11.88 6.88
CA ARG A 241 0.07 -12.23 5.50
C ARG A 241 0.61 -11.03 4.73
N LEU A 242 0.05 -9.84 4.93
CA LEU A 242 0.51 -8.59 4.31
C LEU A 242 1.96 -8.29 4.68
N ARG A 243 2.34 -8.51 5.94
CA ARG A 243 3.72 -8.31 6.42
C ARG A 243 4.72 -9.24 5.76
N THR A 244 4.33 -10.49 5.48
CA THR A 244 5.24 -11.52 4.96
C THR A 244 5.22 -11.67 3.43
N ALA A 245 4.19 -11.21 2.73
CA ALA A 245 4.03 -11.45 1.29
C ALA A 245 4.90 -10.51 0.44
N ASN A 246 5.66 -11.03 -0.53
CA ASN A 246 6.45 -10.18 -1.43
C ASN A 246 5.57 -9.24 -2.29
N GLU A 247 4.34 -9.65 -2.62
CA GLU A 247 3.39 -8.81 -3.37
C GLU A 247 1.97 -8.87 -2.78
N CYS A 248 1.39 -7.71 -2.44
CA CYS A 248 0.01 -7.65 -1.96
C CYS A 248 -1.02 -8.10 -3.03
N ALA A 249 -0.72 -7.94 -4.33
CA ALA A 249 -1.59 -8.40 -5.42
C ALA A 249 -1.77 -9.93 -5.43
N ALA A 250 -0.81 -10.68 -4.88
CA ALA A 250 -0.90 -12.13 -4.73
C ALA A 250 -1.77 -12.58 -3.55
N LEU A 251 -2.20 -11.66 -2.68
CA LEU A 251 -3.07 -11.96 -1.56
C LEU A 251 -4.52 -12.07 -2.03
N SER A 252 -4.93 -13.28 -2.47
CA SER A 252 -6.34 -13.61 -2.60
C SER A 252 -6.98 -13.66 -1.21
N VAL A 253 -7.72 -12.63 -0.85
CA VAL A 253 -8.39 -12.52 0.46
C VAL A 253 -9.89 -12.56 0.26
N ALA A 254 -10.54 -13.58 0.82
CA ALA A 254 -11.99 -13.63 0.89
C ALA A 254 -12.51 -12.39 1.63
N PRO A 255 -13.63 -11.78 1.21
CA PRO A 255 -14.18 -10.63 1.90
C PRO A 255 -14.40 -10.90 3.39
N ILE A 256 -14.06 -9.92 4.23
CA ILE A 256 -14.28 -9.99 5.67
C ILE A 256 -15.66 -9.42 5.98
N VAL A 257 -16.51 -10.23 6.59
CA VAL A 257 -17.83 -9.78 7.07
C VAL A 257 -17.69 -9.23 8.48
N VAL A 258 -18.05 -7.97 8.69
CA VAL A 258 -18.07 -7.31 10.00
C VAL A 258 -19.51 -7.23 10.49
N ARG A 259 -19.87 -8.03 11.50
CA ARG A 259 -21.20 -7.93 12.11
C ARG A 259 -21.27 -6.71 13.02
N ARG A 260 -22.30 -5.88 12.85
CA ARG A 260 -22.52 -4.67 13.64
C ARG A 260 -23.65 -4.89 14.65
N SER A 261 -23.57 -4.20 15.78
CA SER A 261 -24.51 -4.33 16.90
C SER A 261 -25.92 -3.84 16.59
N SER A 262 -26.04 -2.74 15.85
CA SER A 262 -27.32 -2.03 15.59
C SER A 262 -27.59 -1.80 14.10
N LYS A 263 -26.71 -2.27 13.23
CA LYS A 263 -26.77 -2.09 11.76
C LYS A 263 -26.49 -3.42 11.06
N ARG A 264 -26.76 -3.49 9.75
CA ARG A 264 -26.50 -4.71 8.97
C ARG A 264 -25.00 -5.01 8.86
N PRO A 265 -24.56 -6.22 8.53
CA PRO A 265 -23.14 -6.50 8.39
C PRO A 265 -22.49 -5.67 7.27
N LEU A 266 -21.25 -5.23 7.50
CA LEU A 266 -20.40 -4.63 6.47
C LEU A 266 -19.57 -5.71 5.79
N LEU A 267 -19.35 -5.55 4.50
CA LEU A 267 -18.42 -6.36 3.72
C LEU A 267 -17.15 -5.55 3.47
N LEU A 268 -16.03 -5.98 4.05
CA LEU A 268 -14.71 -5.41 3.83
C LEU A 268 -14.00 -6.21 2.74
N ARG A 269 -13.69 -5.54 1.63
CA ARG A 269 -12.87 -6.08 0.54
C ARG A 269 -11.49 -5.43 0.56
N VAL A 270 -10.47 -6.22 0.27
CA VAL A 270 -9.08 -5.76 0.16
C VAL A 270 -8.74 -5.65 -1.33
N LEU A 271 -8.26 -4.48 -1.74
CA LEU A 271 -7.76 -4.24 -3.09
C LEU A 271 -6.25 -3.95 -3.01
N PRO A 272 -5.45 -4.40 -4.00
CA PRO A 272 -4.05 -4.02 -4.08
C PRO A 272 -3.92 -2.53 -4.40
N VAL A 273 -2.83 -1.93 -3.93
CA VAL A 273 -2.39 -0.59 -4.33
C VAL A 273 -1.24 -0.76 -5.33
N ASP A 274 -1.20 0.06 -6.39
CA ASP A 274 -0.14 0.04 -7.41
C ASP A 274 0.32 1.47 -7.75
N GLY A 275 1.38 1.60 -8.56
CA GLY A 275 1.92 2.88 -9.03
C GLY A 275 2.63 3.69 -7.93
N ALA A 276 2.64 5.03 -8.06
CA ALA A 276 3.40 5.89 -7.15
C ALA A 276 3.00 5.77 -5.67
N ALA A 277 1.78 5.34 -5.36
CA ALA A 277 1.33 5.11 -3.98
C ALA A 277 2.09 3.95 -3.29
N ARG A 278 2.60 2.97 -4.07
CA ARG A 278 3.48 1.88 -3.60
C ARG A 278 4.93 2.31 -3.38
N SER A 279 5.25 3.59 -3.57
CA SER A 279 6.58 4.11 -3.27
C SER A 279 7.06 3.64 -1.89
N PRO A 280 8.32 3.18 -1.75
CA PRO A 280 8.85 2.69 -0.47
C PRO A 280 8.79 3.76 0.63
N PHE A 281 8.71 5.04 0.25
CA PHE A 281 8.65 6.17 1.18
C PHE A 281 7.23 6.54 1.65
N VAL A 282 6.19 6.00 0.99
CA VAL A 282 4.78 6.12 1.42
C VAL A 282 4.30 4.81 2.04
N GLY A 283 4.64 3.67 1.42
CA GLY A 283 4.40 2.33 1.95
C GLY A 283 2.97 1.82 1.81
N ALA A 284 2.11 2.47 1.00
CA ALA A 284 0.73 2.01 0.83
C ALA A 284 0.72 0.62 0.19
N SER A 285 0.09 -0.32 0.89
CA SER A 285 0.13 -1.74 0.55
C SER A 285 -1.25 -2.29 0.24
N ALA A 286 -2.30 -1.77 0.90
CA ALA A 286 -3.66 -2.25 0.74
C ALA A 286 -4.68 -1.11 0.79
N LEU A 287 -5.73 -1.23 -0.02
CA LEU A 287 -6.91 -0.38 0.03
C LEU A 287 -8.11 -1.21 0.49
N LEU A 288 -8.65 -0.88 1.65
CA LEU A 288 -9.84 -1.51 2.21
C LEU A 288 -11.07 -0.78 1.72
N VAL A 289 -12.04 -1.51 1.20
CA VAL A 289 -13.29 -0.98 0.65
C VAL A 289 -14.46 -1.63 1.36
N PHE A 290 -15.33 -0.82 1.99
CA PHE A 290 -16.45 -1.32 2.81
C PHE A 290 -17.78 -1.12 2.10
N SER A 291 -18.54 -2.19 1.88
CA SER A 291 -19.91 -2.08 1.38
C SER A 291 -20.90 -2.51 2.45
N ASP A 292 -21.94 -1.73 2.67
CA ASP A 292 -23.11 -2.21 3.39
C ASP A 292 -23.88 -3.19 2.50
N LEU A 293 -24.20 -4.38 3.02
CA LEU A 293 -24.98 -5.39 2.29
C LEU A 293 -26.42 -4.94 2.00
N HIS A 294 -26.81 -3.73 2.41
CA HIS A 294 -28.08 -3.11 2.06
C HIS A 294 -28.01 -1.59 1.98
N SER A 295 -26.91 -1.01 1.49
CA SER A 295 -26.79 0.44 1.31
C SER A 295 -28.11 1.00 0.75
N GLU A 296 -28.69 1.98 1.46
CA GLU A 296 -29.83 2.79 1.01
C GLU A 296 -29.39 3.70 -0.16
N ALA A 297 -28.69 3.16 -1.15
CA ALA A 297 -28.73 3.67 -2.50
C ALA A 297 -30.14 3.38 -3.04
N GLY A 298 -31.15 4.00 -2.42
CA GLY A 298 -32.50 3.99 -2.91
C GLY A 298 -32.43 4.49 -4.34
N LEU A 299 -32.96 3.69 -5.27
CA LEU A 299 -32.98 4.06 -6.67
C LEU A 299 -33.56 5.46 -6.81
N CYS A 300 -32.80 6.33 -7.48
CA CYS A 300 -33.24 7.69 -7.70
C CYS A 300 -34.56 7.64 -8.49
N VAL A 301 -35.64 8.16 -7.90
CA VAL A 301 -36.98 8.20 -8.52
C VAL A 301 -36.91 8.81 -9.93
N ASN A 302 -36.08 9.84 -10.11
CA ASN A 302 -35.87 10.47 -11.40
C ASN A 302 -35.17 9.55 -12.41
N LEU A 303 -34.20 8.74 -11.96
CA LEU A 303 -33.52 7.76 -12.81
C LEU A 303 -34.51 6.68 -13.27
N LEU A 304 -35.32 6.15 -12.36
CA LEU A 304 -36.35 5.17 -12.68
C LEU A 304 -37.39 5.70 -13.67
N SER A 305 -37.82 6.96 -13.49
CA SER A 305 -38.69 7.65 -14.42
C SER A 305 -38.06 7.82 -15.81
N GLN A 306 -36.77 8.15 -15.90
CA GLN A 306 -36.07 8.34 -17.16
C GLN A 306 -35.80 7.02 -17.90
N VAL A 307 -35.34 5.98 -17.21
CA VAL A 307 -34.94 4.71 -17.82
C VAL A 307 -36.14 3.91 -18.30
N PHE A 308 -37.22 3.88 -17.52
CA PHE A 308 -38.39 3.03 -17.79
C PHE A 308 -39.66 3.82 -18.13
N GLY A 309 -39.60 5.15 -18.25
CA GLY A 309 -40.79 5.97 -18.51
C GLY A 309 -41.84 5.91 -17.39
N LEU A 310 -41.42 5.65 -16.15
CA LEU A 310 -42.32 5.60 -15.00
C LEU A 310 -42.82 7.01 -14.63
N SER A 311 -44.10 7.12 -14.30
CA SER A 311 -44.63 8.33 -13.66
C SER A 311 -44.00 8.54 -12.28
N PRO A 312 -44.04 9.75 -11.70
CA PRO A 312 -43.47 10.01 -10.38
C PRO A 312 -44.02 9.11 -9.28
N ALA A 313 -45.28 8.69 -9.38
CA ALA A 313 -45.89 7.77 -8.42
C ALA A 313 -45.40 6.33 -8.61
N GLU A 314 -45.33 5.85 -9.85
CA GLU A 314 -44.79 4.53 -10.20
C GLU A 314 -43.31 4.40 -9.81
N ALA A 315 -42.50 5.42 -10.05
CA ALA A 315 -41.09 5.43 -9.70
C ALA A 315 -40.87 5.43 -8.18
N ARG A 316 -41.69 6.16 -7.40
CA ARG A 316 -41.67 6.07 -5.93
C ARG A 316 -42.03 4.68 -5.43
N LEU A 317 -43.05 4.05 -6.04
CA LEU A 317 -43.43 2.68 -5.70
C LEU A 317 -42.31 1.68 -6.04
N ALA A 318 -41.74 1.77 -7.25
CA ALA A 318 -40.66 0.90 -7.70
C ALA A 318 -39.40 1.02 -6.81
N ALA A 319 -39.01 2.24 -6.42
CA ALA A 319 -37.90 2.46 -5.49
C ALA A 319 -38.14 1.78 -4.13
N VAL A 320 -39.35 1.92 -3.56
CA VAL A 320 -39.69 1.27 -2.29
C VAL A 320 -39.75 -0.26 -2.40
N LEU A 321 -40.20 -0.80 -3.52
CA LEU A 321 -40.22 -2.25 -3.75
C LEU A 321 -38.81 -2.82 -3.97
N ALA A 322 -37.89 -2.03 -4.54
CA ALA A 322 -36.48 -2.41 -4.72
C ALA A 322 -35.74 -2.58 -3.38
N ASP A 323 -36.15 -1.85 -2.34
CA ASP A 323 -35.69 -2.06 -0.95
C ASP A 323 -36.19 -3.40 -0.35
N GLY A 324 -36.95 -4.20 -1.10
CA GLY A 324 -37.47 -5.51 -0.68
C GLY A 324 -38.76 -5.45 0.14
N LEU A 325 -39.44 -4.30 0.20
CA LEU A 325 -40.72 -4.18 0.90
C LEU A 325 -41.84 -4.93 0.16
N SER A 326 -42.76 -5.54 0.90
CA SER A 326 -44.00 -6.10 0.33
C SER A 326 -44.93 -4.98 -0.18
N PRO A 327 -45.87 -5.26 -1.10
CA PRO A 327 -46.86 -4.29 -1.55
C PRO A 327 -47.65 -3.63 -0.40
N GLU A 328 -47.93 -4.38 0.67
CA GLU A 328 -48.60 -3.87 1.87
C GLU A 328 -47.70 -2.95 2.70
N GLN A 329 -46.42 -3.30 2.82
CA GLN A 329 -45.44 -2.44 3.49
C GLN A 329 -45.20 -1.15 2.68
N ALA A 330 -45.14 -1.26 1.35
CA ALA A 330 -45.05 -0.11 0.46
C ALA A 330 -46.28 0.80 0.56
N ALA A 331 -47.49 0.23 0.61
CA ALA A 331 -48.73 0.98 0.84
C ALA A 331 -48.67 1.81 2.13
N ARG A 332 -48.19 1.20 3.23
CA ARG A 332 -47.99 1.90 4.51
C ARG A 332 -46.90 2.97 4.43
N LYS A 333 -45.74 2.65 3.85
CA LYS A 333 -44.59 3.58 3.73
C LYS A 333 -44.95 4.81 2.88
N LEU A 334 -45.77 4.63 1.84
CA LEU A 334 -46.17 5.70 0.91
C LEU A 334 -47.49 6.38 1.29
N GLY A 335 -48.21 5.90 2.32
CA GLY A 335 -49.49 6.47 2.75
C GLY A 335 -50.63 6.32 1.72
N ILE A 336 -50.61 5.26 0.91
CA ILE A 336 -51.61 5.01 -0.15
C ILE A 336 -52.36 3.70 0.06
N ALA A 337 -53.56 3.59 -0.54
CA ALA A 337 -54.37 2.37 -0.43
C ALA A 337 -53.73 1.18 -1.16
N LYS A 338 -53.93 -0.04 -0.65
CA LYS A 338 -53.45 -1.28 -1.29
C LYS A 338 -53.95 -1.44 -2.73
N ALA A 339 -55.18 -1.02 -3.01
CA ALA A 339 -55.74 -1.03 -4.36
C ALA A 339 -54.94 -0.13 -5.33
N THR A 340 -54.50 1.04 -4.84
CA THR A 340 -53.65 1.97 -5.59
C THR A 340 -52.27 1.37 -5.88
N VAL A 341 -51.65 0.70 -4.89
CA VAL A 341 -50.38 -0.03 -5.08
C VAL A 341 -50.52 -1.11 -6.17
N ARG A 342 -51.59 -1.92 -6.14
CA ARG A 342 -51.84 -2.94 -7.16
C ARG A 342 -52.01 -2.35 -8.56
N SER A 343 -52.73 -1.24 -8.68
CA SER A 343 -52.91 -0.54 -9.96
C SER A 343 -51.59 0.00 -10.51
N GLN A 344 -50.80 0.68 -9.67
CA GLN A 344 -49.49 1.21 -10.06
C GLN A 344 -48.48 0.10 -10.39
N LEU A 345 -48.50 -1.03 -9.68
CA LEU A 345 -47.65 -2.20 -9.97
C LEU A 345 -47.88 -2.77 -11.36
N LYS A 346 -49.13 -2.79 -11.84
CA LYS A 346 -49.45 -3.25 -13.21
C LYS A 346 -48.80 -2.33 -14.27
N GLY A 347 -48.81 -1.02 -14.02
CA GLY A 347 -48.11 -0.04 -14.86
C GLY A 347 -46.59 -0.23 -14.83
N VAL A 348 -46.02 -0.38 -13.63
CA VAL A 348 -44.57 -0.63 -13.45
C VAL A 348 -44.15 -1.91 -14.18
N PHE A 349 -44.84 -3.03 -14.00
CA PHE A 349 -44.55 -4.30 -14.66
C PHE A 349 -44.59 -4.18 -16.18
N SER A 350 -45.62 -3.53 -16.73
CA SER A 350 -45.72 -3.30 -18.17
C SER A 350 -44.57 -2.46 -18.72
N LYS A 351 -44.12 -1.44 -17.98
CA LYS A 351 -43.07 -0.49 -18.42
C LYS A 351 -41.64 -0.99 -18.20
N THR A 352 -41.48 -1.96 -17.31
CA THR A 352 -40.18 -2.58 -16.99
C THR A 352 -40.02 -3.96 -17.60
N GLU A 353 -41.00 -4.42 -18.38
CA GLU A 353 -41.05 -5.75 -19.00
C GLU A 353 -40.86 -6.89 -17.99
N THR A 354 -41.47 -6.74 -16.81
CA THR A 354 -41.42 -7.73 -15.73
C THR A 354 -42.80 -8.23 -15.39
N HIS A 355 -42.91 -9.43 -14.82
CA HIS A 355 -44.20 -10.03 -14.48
C HIS A 355 -44.35 -10.35 -12.99
N ARG A 356 -43.24 -10.36 -12.24
CA ARG A 356 -43.20 -10.63 -10.81
C ARG A 356 -42.37 -9.59 -10.08
N GLN A 357 -42.71 -9.34 -8.81
CA GLN A 357 -41.94 -8.40 -7.97
C GLN A 357 -40.47 -8.81 -7.89
N SER A 358 -40.15 -10.10 -7.82
CA SER A 358 -38.76 -10.59 -7.80
C SER A 358 -38.01 -10.28 -9.10
N GLU A 359 -38.68 -10.35 -10.25
CA GLU A 359 -38.10 -9.98 -11.55
C GLU A 359 -37.86 -8.48 -11.63
N LEU A 360 -38.84 -7.68 -11.20
CA LEU A 360 -38.70 -6.23 -11.08
C LEU A 360 -37.50 -5.88 -10.20
N VAL A 361 -37.40 -6.45 -8.99
CA VAL A 361 -36.28 -6.21 -8.08
C VAL A 361 -34.94 -6.58 -8.74
N ALA A 362 -34.87 -7.70 -9.46
CA ALA A 362 -33.66 -8.12 -10.15
C ALA A 362 -33.26 -7.21 -11.34
N VAL A 363 -34.23 -6.64 -12.06
CA VAL A 363 -33.96 -5.66 -13.12
C VAL A 363 -33.49 -4.35 -12.49
N LEU A 364 -34.19 -3.89 -11.45
CA LEU A 364 -33.87 -2.66 -10.75
C LEU A 364 -32.51 -2.72 -10.03
N SER A 365 -32.11 -3.87 -9.51
CA SER A 365 -30.81 -4.04 -8.83
C SER A 365 -29.60 -3.90 -9.75
N ARG A 366 -29.80 -3.91 -11.08
CA ARG A 366 -28.73 -3.69 -12.07
C ARG A 366 -28.45 -2.20 -12.31
N LEU A 367 -29.30 -1.32 -11.80
CA LEU A 367 -29.16 0.14 -11.90
C LEU A 367 -28.52 0.77 -10.64
N ILE A 368 -28.14 -0.06 -9.66
CA ILE A 368 -27.60 0.35 -8.35
C ILE A 368 -26.08 0.20 -8.34
#